data_AF-A0A369RLQ8-F1
#
_entry.id   AF-A0A369RLQ8-F1
#
_cell.length_a   1.000
_cell.length_b   1.000
_cell.length_c   1.000
_cell.angle_alpha   90.00
_cell.angle_beta   90.00
_cell.angle_gamma   90.00
#
_symmetry.space_group_name_H-M   'P 1'
#
loop_
_entity.id
_entity.type
_entity.pdbx_description
1 polymer ?
#
loop_
_entity_poly.entity_id
_entity_poly.type
_entity_poly.pdbx_seq_one_letter_code
_entity_poly.pdbx_strand_id
1 'polypeptide(L)'
;MIKVFTPGFDQSKVTLTVTLSRIMMPYIIFVSIASLIGGMLQVKQHFASTAIAPIILNLCLIISLFLPYIETPAHNLSIAVLIGGILQLVLILFSAYKLKAFFSFSLALSNEVKLFFKRVIPAIINNCVTQISVWIDTIMASFIPSAVSYIYYADRLNQLPQGVIGTAIGTVLLPLISKQVNDIENIVKIQNKALNIGLMLIMPITAAFIIIPDIILLTLFSYGQFDYHAVQQTVPTLVAFSLSLPAFIINKVLLPTFFARGNLKIPTIFSLICLGINVVLNFLLMNKYQHIGIAIATSISTWINSILLINYLIINKMYKISQVLLLNIVKILVATLVMSIVLYLSNYLSVGLFFLTRIVYLVTLIALSVIVYFSTLYLMFRGNLNNLKYV
;
A
#
# COMPACT_ATOMS: atom_id res chain seq x y z
N MET A 1 24.70 -14.09 0.22
CA MET A 1 23.35 -13.56 0.55
C MET A 1 22.70 -12.86 -0.64
N ILE A 2 23.29 -11.86 -1.28
CA ILE A 2 22.60 -11.13 -2.37
C ILE A 2 22.24 -12.01 -3.59
N LYS A 3 23.06 -13.02 -3.95
CA LYS A 3 22.68 -14.01 -4.97
C LYS A 3 21.42 -14.83 -4.64
N VAL A 4 21.00 -14.90 -3.37
CA VAL A 4 19.73 -15.54 -2.96
C VAL A 4 18.56 -14.56 -3.09
N PHE A 5 18.81 -13.26 -2.90
CA PHE A 5 17.80 -12.20 -3.03
C PHE A 5 17.55 -11.80 -4.48
N THR A 6 18.58 -11.82 -5.33
CA THR A 6 18.53 -11.41 -6.73
C THR A 6 19.43 -12.34 -7.59
N PRO A 7 19.03 -13.60 -7.78
CA PRO A 7 19.83 -14.57 -8.56
C PRO A 7 20.02 -14.18 -10.03
N GLY A 8 19.12 -13.38 -10.60
CA GLY A 8 19.16 -12.97 -12.02
C GLY A 8 20.04 -11.76 -12.35
N PHE A 9 20.79 -11.19 -11.39
CA PHE A 9 21.61 -10.00 -11.64
C PHE A 9 23.00 -10.34 -12.19
N ASP A 10 23.46 -9.55 -13.16
CA ASP A 10 24.83 -9.58 -13.67
C ASP A 10 25.87 -9.30 -12.57
N GLN A 11 27.10 -9.80 -12.76
CA GLN A 11 28.18 -9.70 -11.77
C GLN A 11 28.46 -8.25 -11.32
N SER A 12 28.37 -7.26 -12.22
CA SER A 12 28.55 -5.84 -11.92
C SER A 12 27.38 -5.22 -11.12
N LYS A 13 26.14 -5.64 -11.40
CA LYS A 13 24.96 -5.24 -10.60
C LYS A 13 25.00 -5.87 -9.22
N VAL A 14 25.48 -7.11 -9.12
CA VAL A 14 25.66 -7.80 -7.84
C VAL A 14 26.69 -7.07 -6.98
N THR A 15 27.85 -6.67 -7.51
CA THR A 15 28.86 -5.94 -6.74
C THR A 15 28.34 -4.58 -6.26
N LEU A 16 27.69 -3.81 -7.13
CA LEU A 16 27.06 -2.54 -6.75
C LEU A 16 26.00 -2.73 -5.65
N THR A 17 25.13 -3.72 -5.81
CA THR A 17 24.09 -4.05 -4.81
C THR A 17 24.72 -4.41 -3.47
N VAL A 18 25.85 -5.15 -3.46
CA VAL A 18 26.59 -5.47 -2.22
C VAL A 18 27.09 -4.21 -1.52
N THR A 19 27.72 -3.30 -2.26
CA THR A 19 28.26 -2.06 -1.70
C THR A 19 27.15 -1.20 -1.10
N LEU A 20 26.10 -0.92 -1.87
CA LEU A 20 24.97 -0.11 -1.42
C LEU A 20 24.26 -0.74 -0.21
N SER A 21 24.07 -2.06 -0.22
CA SER A 21 23.44 -2.77 0.90
C SER A 21 24.27 -2.69 2.19
N ARG A 22 25.61 -2.73 2.08
CA ARG A 22 26.49 -2.59 3.25
C ARG A 22 26.38 -1.21 3.88
N ILE A 23 26.28 -0.16 3.07
CA ILE A 23 26.10 1.21 3.54
C ILE A 23 24.74 1.37 4.23
N MET A 24 23.69 0.76 3.68
CA MET A 24 22.34 0.85 4.22
C MET A 24 22.13 -0.04 5.45
N MET A 25 22.89 -1.12 5.64
CA MET A 25 22.65 -2.11 6.69
C MET A 25 22.49 -1.53 8.12
N PRO A 26 23.32 -0.57 8.57
CA PRO A 26 23.18 -0.01 9.92
C PRO A 26 21.87 0.74 10.15
N TYR A 27 21.17 1.17 9.10
CA TYR A 27 19.82 1.75 9.18
C TYR A 27 18.85 0.87 9.97
N ILE A 28 18.95 -0.46 9.84
CA ILE A 28 18.08 -1.41 10.54
C ILE A 28 18.18 -1.26 12.06
N ILE A 29 19.38 -0.99 12.59
CA ILE A 29 19.59 -0.81 14.03
C ILE A 29 18.87 0.46 14.49
N PHE A 30 19.08 1.58 13.79
CA PHE A 30 18.48 2.86 14.15
C PHE A 30 16.95 2.84 14.06
N VAL A 31 16.39 2.31 12.97
CA VAL A 31 14.93 2.25 12.78
C VAL A 31 14.27 1.27 13.76
N SER A 32 14.95 0.19 14.16
CA SER A 32 14.42 -0.76 15.14
C SER A 32 14.35 -0.15 16.54
N ILE A 33 15.39 0.55 16.97
CA ILE A 33 15.40 1.27 18.26
C ILE A 33 14.35 2.39 18.24
N ALA A 34 14.29 3.16 17.15
CA ALA A 34 13.28 4.20 16.98
C ALA A 34 11.85 3.64 17.03
N SER A 35 11.60 2.47 16.42
CA SER A 35 10.29 1.82 16.45
C SER A 35 9.92 1.31 17.85
N LEU A 36 10.88 0.76 18.60
CA LEU A 36 10.67 0.30 19.98
C LEU A 36 10.26 1.47 20.90
N ILE A 37 11.03 2.56 20.89
CA ILE A 37 10.74 3.76 21.68
C ILE A 37 9.45 4.42 21.17
N GLY A 38 9.22 4.40 19.85
CA GLY A 38 7.99 4.85 19.23
C GLY A 38 6.75 4.13 19.77
N GLY A 39 6.79 2.81 19.92
CA GLY A 39 5.72 2.04 20.54
C GLY A 39 5.40 2.48 21.97
N MET A 40 6.43 2.75 22.79
CA MET A 40 6.26 3.31 24.13
C MET A 40 5.60 4.70 24.10
N LEU A 41 5.99 5.57 23.17
CA LEU A 41 5.38 6.89 22.99
C LEU A 41 3.91 6.81 22.60
N GLN A 42 3.54 5.85 21.75
CA GLN A 42 2.15 5.62 21.35
C GLN A 42 1.27 5.17 22.52
N VAL A 43 1.80 4.36 23.45
CA VAL A 43 1.08 4.02 24.70
C VAL A 43 0.82 5.26 25.56
N LYS A 44 1.75 6.24 25.55
CA LYS A 44 1.56 7.55 26.19
C LYS A 44 0.74 8.55 25.35
N GLN A 45 0.03 8.07 24.33
CA GLN A 45 -0.80 8.87 23.40
C GLN A 45 -0.03 9.93 22.58
N HIS A 46 1.30 9.81 22.45
CA HIS A 46 2.12 10.73 21.68
C HIS A 46 2.45 10.16 20.28
N PHE A 47 1.48 10.23 19.37
CA PHE A 47 1.58 9.64 18.02
C PHE A 47 2.37 10.49 17.01
N ALA A 48 2.46 11.81 17.24
CA ALA A 48 3.00 12.76 16.28
C ALA A 48 4.46 12.46 15.90
N SER A 49 5.33 12.21 16.89
CA SER A 49 6.75 11.92 16.64
C SER A 49 6.95 10.67 15.79
N THR A 50 6.17 9.62 16.06
CA THR A 50 6.23 8.37 15.26
C THR A 50 5.69 8.55 13.86
N ALA A 51 4.73 9.45 13.65
CA ALA A 51 4.18 9.76 12.34
C ALA A 51 5.10 10.65 11.48
N ILE A 52 5.93 11.50 12.10
CA ILE A 52 6.88 12.39 11.40
C ILE A 52 8.15 11.63 10.96
N ALA A 53 8.55 10.57 11.66
CA ALA A 53 9.79 9.84 11.36
C ALA A 53 9.95 9.43 9.88
N PRO A 54 8.94 8.86 9.18
CA PRO A 54 9.05 8.55 7.75
C PRO A 54 9.29 9.79 6.85
N ILE A 55 8.76 10.96 7.23
CA ILE A 55 8.94 12.22 6.50
C ILE A 55 10.42 12.61 6.48
N ILE A 56 11.13 12.45 7.61
CA ILE A 56 12.56 12.75 7.72
C ILE A 56 13.38 11.92 6.72
N LEU A 57 13.11 10.62 6.63
CA LEU A 57 13.80 9.75 5.68
C LEU A 57 13.57 10.21 4.24
N ASN A 58 12.33 10.51 3.88
CA ASN A 58 12.00 11.01 2.54
C ASN A 58 12.69 12.33 2.23
N LEU A 59 12.76 13.26 3.19
CA LEU A 59 13.49 14.52 3.03
C LEU A 59 15.00 14.28 2.85
N CYS A 60 15.60 13.36 3.61
CA CYS A 60 17.01 13.00 3.43
C CYS A 60 17.28 12.46 2.02
N LEU A 61 16.42 11.56 1.53
CA LEU A 61 16.50 11.01 0.18
C LEU A 61 16.43 12.12 -0.88
N ILE A 62 15.44 13.02 -0.77
CA ILE A 62 15.26 14.13 -1.71
C ILE A 62 16.47 15.07 -1.69
N ILE A 63 16.89 15.52 -0.50
CA ILE A 63 18.03 16.44 -0.33
C ILE A 63 19.32 15.83 -0.89
N SER A 64 19.53 14.53 -0.71
CA SER A 64 20.74 13.84 -1.20
C SER A 64 20.91 13.85 -2.72
N LEU A 65 19.80 13.98 -3.47
CA LEU A 65 19.81 14.06 -4.93
C LEU A 65 20.19 15.45 -5.44
N PHE A 66 20.09 16.49 -4.61
CA PHE A 66 20.55 17.86 -4.92
C PHE A 66 22.01 18.09 -4.53
N LEU A 67 22.60 17.20 -3.72
CA LEU A 67 24.01 17.26 -3.36
C LEU A 67 24.88 16.70 -4.50
N PRO A 68 26.14 17.17 -4.64
CA PRO A 68 27.06 16.62 -5.63
C PRO A 68 27.22 15.10 -5.45
N TYR A 69 27.27 14.39 -6.57
CA TYR A 69 27.37 12.93 -6.57
C TYR A 69 28.76 12.50 -6.14
N ILE A 70 28.84 11.63 -5.13
CA ILE A 70 30.13 11.09 -4.67
C ILE A 70 30.72 10.15 -5.73
N GLU A 71 29.90 9.21 -6.21
CA GLU A 71 30.25 8.31 -7.32
C GLU A 71 29.04 8.13 -8.25
N THR A 72 27.91 7.73 -7.68
CA THR A 72 26.65 7.61 -8.40
C THR A 72 25.49 8.14 -7.55
N PRO A 73 24.36 8.52 -8.16
CA PRO A 73 23.16 8.92 -7.40
C PRO A 73 22.72 7.85 -6.40
N ALA A 74 22.95 6.57 -6.71
CA ALA A 74 22.64 5.45 -5.83
C ALA A 74 23.49 5.45 -4.54
N HIS A 75 24.75 5.91 -4.59
CA HIS A 75 25.59 6.07 -3.40
C HIS A 75 25.11 7.21 -2.51
N ASN A 76 24.68 8.33 -3.10
CA ASN A 76 24.08 9.42 -2.33
C ASN A 76 22.81 8.96 -1.61
N LEU A 77 21.94 8.20 -2.31
CA LEU A 77 20.72 7.64 -1.73
C LEU A 77 21.02 6.63 -0.60
N SER A 78 22.02 5.76 -0.74
CA SER A 78 22.35 4.78 0.30
C SER A 78 22.84 5.43 1.59
N ILE A 79 23.63 6.50 1.49
CA ILE A 79 24.08 7.31 2.63
C ILE A 79 22.90 8.10 3.23
N ALA A 80 22.01 8.63 2.39
CA ALA A 80 20.83 9.34 2.85
C ALA A 80 19.89 8.46 3.68
N VAL A 81 19.77 7.18 3.34
CA VAL A 81 19.02 6.20 4.16
C VAL A 81 19.64 6.09 5.55
N LEU A 82 20.97 5.95 5.63
CA LEU A 82 21.68 5.86 6.91
C LEU A 82 21.47 7.13 7.75
N ILE A 83 21.66 8.31 7.17
CA ILE A 83 21.45 9.61 7.83
C ILE A 83 19.99 9.75 8.29
N GLY A 84 19.05 9.37 7.43
CA GLY A 84 17.62 9.38 7.75
C GLY A 84 17.31 8.53 8.99
N GLY A 85 17.88 7.32 9.10
CA GLY A 85 17.72 6.47 10.27
C GLY A 85 18.27 7.10 11.56
N ILE A 86 19.44 7.74 11.49
CA ILE A 86 20.03 8.46 12.63
C ILE A 86 19.12 9.61 13.07
N LEU A 87 18.65 10.45 12.13
CA LEU A 87 17.77 11.58 12.43
C LEU A 87 16.41 11.13 12.98
N GLN A 88 15.86 10.01 12.48
CA GLN A 88 14.66 9.40 13.02
C GLN A 88 14.85 9.00 14.49
N LEU A 89 15.96 8.32 14.81
CA LEU A 89 16.27 7.94 16.18
C LEU A 89 16.41 9.17 17.08
N VAL A 90 17.13 10.20 16.63
CA VAL A 90 17.32 11.45 17.38
C VAL A 90 15.98 12.12 17.68
N LEU A 91 15.06 12.22 16.70
CA LEU A 91 13.74 12.80 16.92
C LEU A 91 12.93 12.03 17.96
N ILE A 92 12.95 10.70 17.90
CA ILE A 92 12.21 9.85 18.83
C ILE A 92 12.81 9.92 20.24
N LEU A 93 14.14 9.94 20.36
CA LEU A 93 14.85 10.12 21.63
C LEU A 93 14.55 11.49 22.25
N PHE A 94 14.58 12.55 21.45
CA PHE A 94 14.24 13.91 21.89
C PHE A 94 12.79 13.97 22.42
N SER A 95 11.86 13.31 21.72
CA SER A 95 10.46 13.22 22.14
C SER A 95 10.31 12.44 23.45
N ALA A 96 11.02 11.32 23.61
CA ALA A 96 11.03 10.54 24.85
C ALA A 96 11.59 11.35 26.04
N TYR A 97 12.66 12.10 25.82
CA TYR A 97 13.24 13.01 26.81
C TYR A 97 12.24 14.10 27.24
N LYS A 98 11.59 14.77 26.28
CA LYS A 98 10.59 15.81 26.55
C LYS A 98 9.41 15.29 27.39
N LEU A 99 9.02 14.03 27.19
CA LEU A 99 7.95 13.36 27.92
C LEU A 99 8.41 12.70 29.23
N LYS A 100 9.66 12.94 29.65
CA LYS A 100 10.30 12.32 30.82
C LYS A 100 10.14 10.80 30.83
N ALA A 101 10.11 10.20 29.64
CA ALA A 101 10.02 8.76 29.45
C ALA A 101 11.44 8.18 29.48
N PHE A 102 12.02 8.14 30.68
CA PHE A 102 13.35 7.57 30.87
C PHE A 102 13.28 6.05 30.77
N PHE A 103 14.24 5.48 30.07
CA PHE A 103 14.44 4.03 29.98
C PHE A 103 15.91 3.74 30.29
N SER A 104 16.16 2.69 31.06
CA SER A 104 17.50 2.17 31.31
C SER A 104 17.77 0.95 30.45
N PHE A 105 18.99 0.80 29.96
CA PHE A 105 19.39 -0.37 29.21
C PHE A 105 19.70 -1.51 30.19
N SER A 106 18.99 -2.63 30.06
CA SER A 106 19.22 -3.84 30.85
C SER A 106 19.22 -5.06 29.94
N LEU A 107 20.25 -5.91 30.09
CA LEU A 107 20.35 -7.20 29.38
C LEU A 107 19.67 -8.36 30.12
N ALA A 108 19.02 -8.10 31.26
CA ALA A 108 18.42 -9.15 32.05
C ALA A 108 17.24 -9.81 31.30
N LEU A 109 17.29 -11.14 31.09
CA LEU A 109 16.15 -11.91 30.60
C LEU A 109 15.10 -12.06 31.71
N SER A 110 14.29 -11.02 31.91
CA SER A 110 13.15 -11.07 32.83
C SER A 110 12.01 -11.93 32.25
N ASN A 111 11.09 -12.35 33.12
CA ASN A 111 9.86 -13.04 32.69
C ASN A 111 9.00 -12.15 31.77
N GLU A 112 9.10 -10.83 31.88
CA GLU A 112 8.41 -9.86 31.02
C GLU A 112 8.98 -9.87 29.60
N VAL A 113 10.30 -9.97 29.44
CA VAL A 113 10.96 -10.13 28.13
C VAL A 113 10.51 -11.43 27.46
N LYS A 114 10.44 -12.54 28.21
CA LYS A 114 9.91 -13.81 27.69
C LYS A 114 8.45 -13.69 27.25
N LEU A 115 7.62 -13.00 28.04
CA LEU A 115 6.23 -12.74 27.70
C LEU A 115 6.09 -11.87 26.44
N PHE A 116 6.93 -10.84 26.31
CA PHE A 116 7.01 -9.99 25.12
C PHE A 116 7.29 -10.82 23.87
N PHE A 117 8.36 -11.62 23.87
CA PHE A 117 8.69 -12.47 22.71
C PHE A 117 7.59 -13.50 22.42
N LYS A 118 6.97 -14.11 23.44
CA LYS A 118 5.84 -15.04 23.26
C LYS A 118 4.65 -14.40 22.52
N ARG A 119 4.43 -13.09 22.69
CA ARG A 119 3.35 -12.34 22.02
C ARG A 119 3.77 -11.76 20.67
N VAL A 120 5.01 -11.29 20.56
CA VAL A 120 5.52 -10.64 19.36
C VAL A 120 5.86 -11.64 18.27
N ILE A 121 6.38 -12.82 18.60
CA ILE A 121 6.74 -13.84 17.60
C ILE A 121 5.54 -14.22 16.70
N PRO A 122 4.34 -14.54 17.22
CA PRO A 122 3.17 -14.80 16.38
C PRO A 122 2.77 -13.61 15.50
N ALA A 123 2.87 -12.38 16.03
CA ALA A 123 2.58 -11.17 15.27
C ALA A 123 3.59 -10.91 14.15
N ILE A 124 4.88 -11.19 14.40
CA ILE A 124 5.94 -11.16 13.38
C ILE A 124 5.62 -12.17 12.29
N ILE A 125 5.32 -13.43 12.63
CA ILE A 125 5.02 -14.48 11.65
C ILE A 125 3.85 -14.06 10.74
N ASN A 126 2.79 -13.48 11.29
CA ASN A 126 1.66 -12.99 10.50
C ASN A 126 2.07 -11.86 9.54
N ASN A 127 2.88 -10.90 10.00
CA ASN A 127 3.41 -9.83 9.14
C ASN A 127 4.49 -10.32 8.15
N CYS A 128 5.17 -11.43 8.43
CA CYS A 128 6.14 -12.02 7.52
C CYS A 128 5.48 -12.55 6.25
N VAL A 129 4.23 -13.03 6.29
CA VAL A 129 3.56 -13.60 5.11
C VAL A 129 3.50 -12.58 3.96
N THR A 130 3.11 -11.34 4.25
CA THR A 130 3.03 -10.27 3.24
C THR A 130 4.42 -9.85 2.76
N GLN A 131 5.40 -9.77 3.66
CA GLN A 131 6.79 -9.45 3.29
C GLN A 131 7.45 -10.54 2.46
N ILE A 132 7.13 -11.82 2.73
CA ILE A 132 7.57 -12.95 1.92
C ILE A 132 6.97 -12.85 0.52
N SER A 133 5.70 -12.45 0.38
CA SER A 133 5.09 -12.25 -0.95
C SER A 133 5.84 -11.21 -1.77
N VAL A 134 6.09 -10.03 -1.21
CA VAL A 134 6.84 -8.95 -1.89
C VAL A 134 8.27 -9.40 -2.20
N TRP A 135 8.89 -10.15 -1.30
CA TRP A 135 10.22 -10.69 -1.51
C TRP A 135 10.26 -11.69 -2.67
N ILE A 136 9.28 -12.59 -2.77
CA ILE A 136 9.17 -13.53 -3.90
C ILE A 136 8.91 -12.79 -5.21
N ASP A 137 8.01 -11.80 -5.22
CA ASP A 137 7.77 -10.94 -6.38
C ASP A 137 9.07 -10.28 -6.85
N THR A 138 9.90 -9.82 -5.92
CA THR A 138 11.20 -9.21 -6.21
C THR A 138 12.21 -10.22 -6.78
N ILE A 139 12.26 -11.45 -6.23
CA ILE A 139 13.10 -12.54 -6.75
C ILE A 139 12.68 -12.85 -8.19
N MET A 140 11.38 -13.02 -8.44
CA MET A 140 10.83 -13.33 -9.77
C MET A 140 11.14 -12.18 -10.75
N ALA A 141 10.90 -10.94 -10.35
CA ALA A 141 11.23 -9.76 -11.15
C ALA A 141 12.72 -9.64 -11.46
N SER A 142 13.61 -10.13 -10.58
CA SER A 142 15.06 -10.06 -10.80
C SER A 142 15.54 -10.91 -11.97
N PHE A 143 14.77 -11.92 -12.40
CA PHE A 143 15.06 -12.72 -13.59
C PHE A 143 14.71 -12.01 -14.90
N ILE A 144 14.00 -10.88 -14.84
CA ILE A 144 13.58 -10.13 -16.03
C ILE A 144 14.36 -8.80 -16.09
N PRO A 145 14.99 -8.46 -17.23
CA PRO A 145 15.69 -7.20 -17.39
C PRO A 145 14.80 -5.98 -17.09
N SER A 146 15.27 -5.09 -16.21
CA SER A 146 14.62 -3.81 -15.84
C SER A 146 13.22 -3.92 -15.21
N ALA A 147 12.67 -5.13 -15.02
CA ALA A 147 11.35 -5.38 -14.46
C ALA A 147 11.20 -4.86 -13.02
N VAL A 148 12.25 -4.95 -12.21
CA VAL A 148 12.24 -4.49 -10.81
C VAL A 148 11.86 -3.01 -10.73
N SER A 149 12.39 -2.18 -11.64
CA SER A 149 12.08 -0.75 -11.68
C SER A 149 10.66 -0.48 -12.15
N TYR A 150 10.19 -1.16 -13.20
CA TYR A 150 8.81 -0.99 -13.70
C TYR A 150 7.77 -1.38 -12.64
N ILE A 151 7.97 -2.53 -11.98
CA ILE A 151 7.12 -2.97 -10.87
C ILE A 151 7.18 -1.96 -9.73
N TYR A 152 8.36 -1.47 -9.37
CA TYR A 152 8.52 -0.48 -8.31
C TYR A 152 7.74 0.82 -8.58
N TYR A 153 7.86 1.41 -9.77
CA TYR A 153 7.15 2.65 -10.10
C TYR A 153 5.63 2.45 -10.17
N ALA A 154 5.17 1.34 -10.75
CA ALA A 154 3.75 1.00 -10.79
C ALA A 154 3.18 0.78 -9.37
N ASP A 155 3.87 -0.02 -8.54
CA ASP A 155 3.44 -0.31 -7.17
C ASP A 155 3.43 0.97 -6.30
N ARG A 156 4.37 1.90 -6.50
CA ARG A 156 4.38 3.19 -5.78
C ARG A 156 3.12 4.02 -6.02
N LEU A 157 2.66 4.11 -7.27
CA LEU A 157 1.39 4.77 -7.56
C LEU A 157 0.22 4.04 -6.92
N ASN A 158 0.26 2.71 -6.95
CA ASN A 158 -0.77 1.87 -6.38
C ASN A 158 -0.84 1.93 -4.84
N GLN A 159 0.28 2.21 -4.18
CA GLN A 159 0.35 2.44 -2.73
C GLN A 159 -0.32 3.75 -2.31
N LEU A 160 -0.41 4.77 -3.18
CA LEU A 160 -1.00 6.07 -2.79
C LEU A 160 -2.48 5.94 -2.36
N PRO A 161 -3.38 5.33 -3.17
CA PRO A 161 -4.78 5.16 -2.77
C PRO A 161 -4.92 4.18 -1.59
N GLN A 162 -4.12 3.10 -1.58
CA GLN A 162 -4.11 2.13 -0.49
C GLN A 162 -3.70 2.78 0.85
N GLY A 163 -2.70 3.65 0.81
CA GLY A 163 -2.21 4.41 1.94
C GLY A 163 -3.28 5.35 2.45
N VAL A 164 -3.82 6.24 1.62
CA VAL A 164 -4.79 7.25 2.07
C VAL A 164 -6.11 6.63 2.52
N ILE A 165 -6.76 5.83 1.65
CA ILE A 165 -8.10 5.29 1.92
C ILE A 165 -8.01 4.12 2.91
N GLY A 166 -7.04 3.23 2.72
CA GLY A 166 -6.89 2.04 3.55
C GLY A 166 -6.47 2.37 4.99
N THR A 167 -5.63 3.40 5.21
CA THR A 167 -5.31 3.83 6.58
C THR A 167 -6.50 4.50 7.25
N ALA A 168 -7.21 5.41 6.56
CA ALA A 168 -8.39 6.07 7.11
C ALA A 168 -9.48 5.07 7.55
N ILE A 169 -9.76 4.07 6.71
CA ILE A 169 -10.71 3.01 7.05
C ILE A 169 -10.19 2.14 8.20
N GLY A 170 -8.92 1.72 8.14
CA GLY A 170 -8.33 0.81 9.12
C GLY A 170 -8.24 1.39 10.53
N THR A 171 -7.88 2.67 10.66
CA THR A 171 -7.73 3.35 11.95
C THR A 171 -9.07 3.55 12.66
N VAL A 172 -10.14 3.78 11.90
CA VAL A 172 -11.49 4.03 12.43
C VAL A 172 -12.23 2.71 12.72
N LEU A 173 -12.09 1.70 11.87
CA LEU A 173 -12.86 0.47 12.00
C LEU A 173 -12.49 -0.39 13.21
N LEU A 174 -11.20 -0.57 13.48
CA LEU A 174 -10.77 -1.50 14.52
C LEU A 174 -11.26 -1.11 15.92
N PRO A 175 -11.19 0.17 16.36
CA PRO A 175 -11.75 0.60 17.63
C PRO A 175 -13.28 0.49 17.68
N LEU A 176 -13.98 0.82 16.57
CA LEU A 176 -15.44 0.75 16.50
C LEU A 176 -15.95 -0.69 16.64
N ILE A 177 -15.34 -1.62 15.90
CA ILE A 177 -15.70 -3.04 15.95
C ILE A 177 -15.32 -3.66 17.29
N SER A 178 -14.15 -3.30 17.85
CA SER A 178 -13.70 -3.78 19.17
C SER A 178 -14.64 -3.39 20.32
N LYS A 179 -15.33 -2.24 20.22
CA LYS A 179 -16.34 -1.83 21.21
C LYS A 179 -17.66 -2.61 21.11
N GLN A 180 -17.93 -3.23 19.95
CA GLN A 180 -19.19 -3.88 19.64
C GLN A 180 -19.04 -5.39 19.37
N VAL A 181 -17.98 -6.03 19.87
CA VAL A 181 -17.61 -7.44 19.55
C VAL A 181 -18.77 -8.43 19.72
N ASN A 182 -19.65 -8.18 20.69
CA ASN A 182 -20.81 -9.02 21.01
C ASN A 182 -22.05 -8.72 20.16
N ASP A 183 -22.11 -7.58 19.49
CA ASP A 183 -23.26 -7.13 18.69
C ASP A 183 -22.95 -7.28 17.19
N ILE A 184 -23.21 -8.48 16.68
CA ILE A 184 -22.91 -8.84 15.29
C ILE A 184 -23.69 -7.94 14.32
N GLU A 185 -24.94 -7.59 14.61
CA GLU A 185 -25.75 -6.78 13.71
C GLU A 185 -25.17 -5.38 13.51
N ASN A 186 -24.71 -4.75 14.59
CA ASN A 186 -24.08 -3.44 14.50
C ASN A 186 -22.69 -3.51 13.83
N ILE A 187 -21.89 -4.56 14.07
CA ILE A 187 -20.65 -4.79 13.31
C ILE A 187 -20.95 -4.87 11.81
N VAL A 188 -21.98 -5.62 11.41
CA VAL A 188 -22.37 -5.77 10.00
C VAL A 188 -22.77 -4.43 9.39
N LYS A 189 -23.52 -3.58 10.11
CA LYS A 189 -23.85 -2.22 9.65
C LYS A 189 -22.60 -1.37 9.45
N ILE A 190 -21.67 -1.39 10.41
CA ILE A 190 -20.40 -0.66 10.34
C ILE A 190 -19.57 -1.13 9.14
N GLN A 191 -19.43 -2.44 8.95
CA GLN A 191 -18.68 -3.00 7.82
C GLN A 191 -19.33 -2.65 6.47
N ASN A 192 -20.66 -2.75 6.34
CA ASN A 192 -21.36 -2.37 5.12
C ASN A 192 -21.18 -0.87 4.81
N LYS A 193 -21.27 0.00 5.83
CA LYS A 193 -21.02 1.44 5.66
C LYS A 193 -19.57 1.71 5.23
N ALA A 194 -18.60 1.06 5.85
CA ALA A 194 -17.20 1.25 5.51
C ALA A 194 -16.85 0.71 4.12
N LEU A 195 -17.41 -0.43 3.71
CA LEU A 195 -17.30 -0.93 2.34
C LEU A 195 -17.90 0.04 1.34
N ASN A 196 -19.08 0.61 1.64
CA ASN A 196 -19.72 1.59 0.78
C ASN A 196 -18.83 2.82 0.55
N ILE A 197 -18.32 3.43 1.63
CA ILE A 197 -17.43 4.60 1.56
C ILE A 197 -16.12 4.24 0.87
N GLY A 198 -15.50 3.12 1.24
CA GLY A 198 -14.24 2.68 0.68
C GLY A 198 -14.33 2.41 -0.82
N LEU A 199 -15.39 1.72 -1.27
CA LEU A 199 -15.62 1.45 -2.69
C LEU A 199 -15.94 2.74 -3.46
N MET A 200 -16.73 3.64 -2.87
CA MET A 200 -17.03 4.95 -3.47
C MET A 200 -15.75 5.78 -3.72
N LEU A 201 -14.74 5.67 -2.86
CA LEU A 201 -13.47 6.39 -3.05
C LEU A 201 -12.49 5.66 -3.96
N ILE A 202 -12.41 4.33 -3.89
CA ILE A 202 -11.37 3.57 -4.60
C ILE A 202 -11.71 3.28 -6.07
N MET A 203 -13.00 3.12 -6.39
CA MET A 203 -13.45 2.80 -7.74
C MET A 203 -13.08 3.86 -8.80
N PRO A 204 -13.31 5.17 -8.57
CA PRO A 204 -12.88 6.19 -9.54
C PRO A 204 -11.35 6.21 -9.71
N ILE A 205 -10.58 5.98 -8.64
CA ILE A 205 -9.12 5.94 -8.74
C ILE A 205 -8.65 4.73 -9.55
N THR A 206 -9.27 3.57 -9.31
CA THR A 206 -9.01 2.34 -10.07
C THR A 206 -9.28 2.58 -11.56
N ALA A 207 -10.41 3.21 -11.90
CA ALA A 207 -10.74 3.55 -13.28
C ALA A 207 -9.73 4.52 -13.91
N ALA A 208 -9.29 5.55 -13.18
CA ALA A 208 -8.28 6.48 -13.67
C ALA A 208 -6.95 5.76 -13.98
N PHE A 209 -6.50 4.85 -13.13
CA PHE A 209 -5.28 4.06 -13.37
C PHE A 209 -5.43 3.08 -14.53
N ILE A 210 -6.64 2.65 -14.88
CA ILE A 210 -6.89 1.77 -16.03
C ILE A 210 -6.98 2.57 -17.34
N ILE A 211 -7.58 3.76 -17.32
CA ILE A 211 -7.95 4.49 -18.54
C ILE A 211 -6.88 5.47 -18.99
N ILE A 212 -6.23 6.15 -18.04
CA ILE A 212 -5.18 7.14 -18.33
C ILE A 212 -3.82 6.79 -17.68
N PRO A 213 -3.37 5.51 -17.63
CA PRO A 213 -2.10 5.14 -17.03
C PRO A 213 -0.91 5.84 -17.68
N ASP A 214 -0.94 5.98 -19.01
CA ASP A 214 0.10 6.65 -19.80
C ASP A 214 0.26 8.11 -19.36
N ILE A 215 -0.84 8.88 -19.29
CA ILE A 215 -0.79 10.29 -18.90
C ILE A 215 -0.22 10.42 -17.48
N ILE A 216 -0.66 9.57 -16.55
CA ILE A 216 -0.19 9.59 -15.16
C ILE A 216 1.33 9.30 -15.10
N LEU A 217 1.78 8.21 -15.72
CA LEU A 217 3.17 7.80 -15.70
C LEU A 217 4.08 8.78 -16.46
N LEU A 218 3.62 9.30 -17.61
CA LEU A 218 4.34 10.32 -18.38
C LEU A 218 4.49 11.64 -17.60
N THR A 219 3.48 12.02 -16.82
CA THR A 219 3.49 13.28 -16.06
C THR A 219 4.22 13.16 -14.74
N LEU A 220 4.36 11.96 -14.17
CA LEU A 220 5.02 11.78 -12.87
C LEU A 220 6.46 11.29 -12.99
N PHE A 221 6.76 10.48 -14.01
CA PHE A 221 8.04 9.78 -14.08
C PHE A 221 8.85 10.00 -15.35
N SER A 222 8.26 10.44 -16.48
CA SER A 222 8.97 10.57 -17.77
C SER A 222 9.96 11.73 -17.82
N TYR A 223 11.02 11.66 -17.01
CA TYR A 223 12.05 12.69 -16.88
C TYR A 223 13.45 12.08 -16.93
N GLY A 224 14.37 12.79 -17.61
CA GLY A 224 15.77 12.39 -17.70
C GLY A 224 15.95 11.00 -18.32
N GLN A 225 16.42 10.04 -17.51
CA GLN A 225 16.70 8.67 -17.96
C GLN A 225 15.48 7.75 -18.00
N PHE A 226 14.34 8.16 -17.44
CA PHE A 226 13.10 7.40 -17.55
C PHE A 226 12.38 7.83 -18.83
N ASP A 227 12.71 7.14 -19.91
CA ASP A 227 12.24 7.45 -21.26
C ASP A 227 10.81 6.94 -21.52
N TYR A 228 10.31 7.25 -22.71
CA TYR A 228 8.98 6.84 -23.15
C TYR A 228 8.83 5.31 -23.19
N HIS A 229 9.88 4.57 -23.53
CA HIS A 229 9.86 3.11 -23.54
C HIS A 229 9.69 2.54 -22.13
N ALA A 230 10.40 3.06 -21.13
CA ALA A 230 10.23 2.67 -19.74
C ALA A 230 8.79 2.92 -19.24
N VAL A 231 8.17 4.03 -19.66
CA VAL A 231 6.76 4.31 -19.37
C VAL A 231 5.86 3.26 -19.99
N GLN A 232 6.00 2.97 -21.28
CA GLN A 232 5.18 1.98 -21.98
C GLN A 232 5.26 0.58 -21.35
N GLN A 233 6.42 0.19 -20.81
CA GLN A 233 6.56 -1.06 -20.07
C GLN A 233 5.91 -1.03 -18.67
N THR A 234 5.85 0.15 -18.05
CA THR A 234 5.27 0.34 -16.72
C THR A 234 3.75 0.41 -16.74
N VAL A 235 3.16 0.97 -17.80
CA VAL A 235 1.72 1.14 -18.02
C VAL A 235 0.91 -0.14 -17.77
N PRO A 236 1.15 -1.26 -18.46
CA PRO A 236 0.36 -2.47 -18.26
C PRO A 236 0.53 -3.06 -16.85
N THR A 237 1.67 -2.80 -16.22
CA THR A 237 1.94 -3.22 -14.83
C THR A 237 1.09 -2.43 -13.84
N LEU A 238 0.98 -1.11 -14.03
CA LEU A 238 0.09 -0.26 -13.24
C LEU A 238 -1.37 -0.67 -13.41
N VAL A 239 -1.81 -0.91 -14.65
CA VAL A 239 -3.17 -1.38 -14.94
C VAL A 239 -3.44 -2.70 -14.21
N ALA A 240 -2.55 -3.68 -14.35
CA ALA A 240 -2.68 -4.97 -13.68
C ALA A 240 -2.81 -4.81 -12.17
N PHE A 241 -1.92 -4.04 -11.55
CA PHE A 241 -1.95 -3.77 -10.10
C PHE A 241 -3.21 -3.02 -9.65
N SER A 242 -3.72 -2.08 -10.44
CA SER A 242 -4.89 -1.28 -10.09
C SER A 242 -6.16 -2.13 -9.92
N LEU A 243 -6.26 -3.26 -10.62
CA LEU A 243 -7.38 -4.21 -10.50
C LEU A 243 -7.50 -4.81 -9.09
N SER A 244 -6.44 -4.77 -8.28
CA SER A 244 -6.45 -5.23 -6.89
C SER A 244 -7.03 -4.21 -5.91
N LEU A 245 -7.15 -2.93 -6.27
CA LEU A 245 -7.51 -1.87 -5.34
C LEU A 245 -8.90 -2.06 -4.69
N PRO A 246 -9.97 -2.47 -5.41
CA PRO A 246 -11.25 -2.77 -4.77
C PRO A 246 -11.16 -3.94 -3.78
N ALA A 247 -10.45 -5.01 -4.15
CA ALA A 247 -10.20 -6.17 -3.28
C ALA A 247 -9.42 -5.78 -2.03
N PHE A 248 -8.42 -4.90 -2.18
CA PHE A 248 -7.66 -4.37 -1.05
C PHE A 248 -8.57 -3.68 -0.03
N ILE A 249 -9.52 -2.84 -0.48
CA ILE A 249 -10.50 -2.21 0.41
C ILE A 249 -11.38 -3.24 1.11
N ILE A 250 -11.85 -4.27 0.38
CA ILE A 250 -12.63 -5.35 0.97
C ILE A 250 -11.85 -6.03 2.09
N ASN A 251 -10.61 -6.46 1.81
CA ASN A 251 -9.71 -7.04 2.80
C ASN A 251 -9.55 -6.13 4.02
N LYS A 252 -9.32 -4.83 3.79
CA LYS A 252 -9.08 -3.85 4.86
C LYS A 252 -10.28 -3.65 5.77
N VAL A 253 -11.50 -3.76 5.25
CA VAL A 253 -12.75 -3.63 6.03
C VAL A 253 -13.10 -4.93 6.78
N LEU A 254 -12.78 -6.10 6.21
CA LEU A 254 -13.14 -7.38 6.80
C LEU A 254 -12.15 -7.86 7.88
N LEU A 255 -10.85 -7.57 7.73
CA LEU A 255 -9.80 -8.01 8.67
C LEU A 255 -10.01 -7.59 10.13
N PRO A 256 -10.42 -6.34 10.46
CA PRO A 256 -10.62 -5.91 11.84
C PRO A 256 -11.58 -6.78 12.67
N THR A 257 -12.57 -7.42 12.05
CA THR A 257 -13.53 -8.31 12.72
C THR A 257 -12.86 -9.56 13.29
N PHE A 258 -11.84 -10.07 12.61
CA PHE A 258 -11.03 -11.18 13.11
C PHE A 258 -10.14 -10.74 14.27
N PHE A 259 -9.51 -9.57 14.15
CA PHE A 259 -8.60 -9.03 15.16
C PHE A 259 -9.34 -8.65 16.46
N ALA A 260 -10.51 -8.02 16.34
CA ALA A 260 -11.35 -7.66 17.48
C ALA A 260 -11.81 -8.89 18.29
N ARG A 261 -11.88 -10.06 17.66
CA ARG A 261 -12.23 -11.35 18.28
C ARG A 261 -11.01 -12.17 18.72
N GLY A 262 -9.80 -11.61 18.62
CA GLY A 262 -8.55 -12.31 18.94
C GLY A 262 -8.21 -13.46 17.96
N ASN A 263 -8.91 -13.57 16.83
CA ASN A 263 -8.69 -14.63 15.86
C ASN A 263 -7.66 -14.21 14.81
N LEU A 264 -6.39 -14.45 15.10
CA LEU A 264 -5.30 -14.21 14.15
C LEU A 264 -5.06 -15.39 13.20
N LYS A 265 -5.46 -16.60 13.60
CA LYS A 265 -5.13 -17.84 12.89
C LYS A 265 -5.73 -17.88 11.49
N ILE A 266 -6.99 -17.51 11.36
CA ILE A 266 -7.73 -17.67 10.11
C ILE A 266 -7.24 -16.68 9.04
N PRO A 267 -7.09 -15.37 9.33
CA PRO A 267 -6.44 -14.44 8.40
C PRO A 267 -5.04 -14.88 7.99
N THR A 268 -4.26 -15.45 8.93
CA THR A 268 -2.91 -15.96 8.63
C THR A 268 -2.97 -17.12 7.63
N ILE A 269 -3.86 -18.10 7.84
CA ILE A 269 -4.02 -19.25 6.94
C ILE A 269 -4.43 -18.79 5.54
N PHE A 270 -5.38 -17.87 5.43
CA PHE A 270 -5.79 -17.33 4.12
C PHE A 270 -4.66 -16.58 3.44
N SER A 271 -3.88 -15.80 4.19
CA SER A 271 -2.69 -15.11 3.66
C SER A 271 -1.65 -16.11 3.13
N LEU A 272 -1.42 -17.23 3.83
CA LEU A 272 -0.52 -18.29 3.38
C LEU A 272 -1.03 -19.02 2.12
N ILE A 273 -2.33 -19.28 2.03
CA ILE A 273 -2.95 -19.83 0.81
C ILE A 273 -2.75 -18.87 -0.37
N CYS A 274 -3.02 -17.58 -0.15
CA CYS A 274 -2.87 -16.55 -1.18
C CYS A 274 -1.41 -16.36 -1.60
N LEU A 275 -0.47 -16.49 -0.67
CA LEU A 275 0.96 -16.54 -0.95
C LEU A 275 1.28 -17.72 -1.86
N GLY A 276 0.85 -18.94 -1.52
CA GLY A 276 1.08 -20.12 -2.36
C GLY A 276 0.51 -19.96 -3.77
N ILE A 277 -0.72 -19.45 -3.89
CA ILE A 277 -1.36 -19.17 -5.18
C ILE A 277 -0.59 -18.08 -5.95
N ASN A 278 -0.15 -17.03 -5.26
CA ASN A 278 0.64 -15.95 -5.87
C ASN A 278 1.93 -16.49 -6.48
N VAL A 279 2.67 -17.34 -5.74
CA VAL A 279 3.91 -17.96 -6.22
C VAL A 279 3.66 -18.84 -7.46
N VAL A 280 2.61 -19.65 -7.44
CA VAL A 280 2.24 -20.50 -8.58
C VAL A 280 1.87 -19.66 -9.79
N LEU A 281 1.04 -18.63 -9.60
CA LEU A 281 0.64 -17.72 -10.67
C LEU A 281 1.82 -16.90 -11.21
N ASN A 282 2.72 -16.45 -10.35
CA ASN A 282 3.97 -15.80 -10.74
C ASN A 282 4.74 -16.71 -11.71
N PHE A 283 4.99 -17.96 -11.34
CA PHE A 283 5.73 -18.89 -12.20
C PHE A 283 5.04 -19.15 -13.55
N LEU A 284 3.71 -19.29 -13.55
CA LEU A 284 2.93 -19.55 -14.77
C LEU A 284 2.84 -18.32 -15.69
N LEU A 285 2.60 -17.14 -15.11
CA LEU A 285 2.34 -15.91 -15.86
C LEU A 285 3.63 -15.19 -16.26
N MET A 286 4.71 -15.32 -15.49
CA MET A 286 5.99 -14.66 -15.78
C MET A 286 6.57 -15.07 -17.14
N ASN A 287 6.43 -16.34 -17.53
CA ASN A 287 6.94 -16.82 -18.82
C ASN A 287 6.24 -16.17 -20.03
N LYS A 288 4.94 -15.85 -19.90
CA LYS A 288 4.13 -15.31 -21.01
C LYS A 288 3.97 -13.80 -20.96
N TYR A 289 3.82 -13.23 -19.77
CA TYR A 289 3.48 -11.82 -19.53
C TYR A 289 4.61 -11.06 -18.82
N GLN A 290 5.78 -11.67 -18.60
CA GLN A 290 6.93 -11.05 -17.96
C GLN A 290 6.57 -10.39 -16.62
N HIS A 291 6.94 -9.13 -16.42
CA HIS A 291 6.71 -8.36 -15.20
C HIS A 291 5.23 -8.02 -14.98
N ILE A 292 4.43 -7.93 -16.05
CA ILE A 292 2.97 -7.75 -15.97
C ILE A 292 2.33 -8.97 -15.32
N GLY A 293 2.86 -10.17 -15.60
CA GLY A 293 2.40 -11.43 -15.01
C GLY A 293 2.48 -11.43 -13.48
N ILE A 294 3.51 -10.82 -12.91
CA ILE A 294 3.69 -10.68 -11.46
C ILE A 294 2.60 -9.78 -10.87
N ALA A 295 2.35 -8.63 -11.49
CA ALA A 295 1.28 -7.73 -11.05
C ALA A 295 -0.13 -8.35 -11.14
N ILE A 296 -0.39 -9.16 -12.18
CA ILE A 296 -1.64 -9.92 -12.33
C ILE A 296 -1.76 -10.96 -11.22
N ALA A 297 -0.70 -11.73 -10.95
CA ALA A 297 -0.69 -12.74 -9.89
C ALA A 297 -0.99 -12.13 -8.52
N THR A 298 -0.39 -10.98 -8.20
CA THR A 298 -0.63 -10.26 -6.94
C THR A 298 -2.06 -9.76 -6.85
N SER A 299 -2.63 -9.32 -7.97
CA SER A 299 -4.02 -8.86 -8.01
C SER A 299 -5.02 -10.01 -7.83
N ILE A 300 -4.81 -11.14 -8.50
CA ILE A 300 -5.63 -12.34 -8.34
C ILE A 300 -5.56 -12.85 -6.89
N SER A 301 -4.37 -12.96 -6.31
CA SER A 301 -4.22 -13.40 -4.93
C SER A 301 -4.91 -12.47 -3.92
N THR A 302 -4.93 -11.16 -4.17
CA THR A 302 -5.65 -10.18 -3.34
C THR A 302 -7.17 -10.37 -3.41
N TRP A 303 -7.70 -10.68 -4.60
CA TRP A 303 -9.11 -11.05 -4.79
C TRP A 303 -9.47 -12.36 -4.11
N ILE A 304 -8.63 -13.39 -4.25
CA ILE A 304 -8.83 -14.69 -3.59
C ILE A 304 -8.87 -14.49 -2.07
N ASN A 305 -7.97 -13.68 -1.51
CA ASN A 305 -8.01 -13.36 -0.08
C ASN A 305 -9.35 -12.72 0.34
N SER A 306 -9.86 -11.79 -0.47
CA SER A 306 -11.15 -11.13 -0.23
C SER A 306 -12.30 -12.12 -0.23
N ILE A 307 -12.29 -13.05 -1.19
CA ILE A 307 -13.29 -14.11 -1.33
C ILE A 307 -13.23 -15.09 -0.14
N LEU A 308 -12.04 -15.49 0.29
CA LEU A 308 -11.88 -16.37 1.45
C LEU A 308 -12.38 -15.70 2.73
N LEU A 309 -12.04 -14.42 2.95
CA LEU A 309 -12.48 -13.66 4.13
C LEU A 309 -14.00 -13.47 4.15
N ILE A 310 -14.60 -13.05 3.03
CA ILE A 310 -16.05 -12.79 2.97
C ILE A 310 -16.85 -14.10 3.13
N ASN A 311 -16.42 -15.18 2.48
CA ASN A 311 -17.09 -16.48 2.59
C ASN A 311 -17.00 -17.03 4.00
N TYR A 312 -15.82 -16.94 4.64
CA TYR A 312 -15.67 -17.37 6.03
C TYR A 312 -16.61 -16.61 6.96
N LEU A 313 -16.71 -15.28 6.81
CA LEU A 313 -17.59 -14.48 7.65
C LEU A 313 -19.08 -14.77 7.41
N ILE A 314 -19.49 -15.02 6.15
CA ILE A 314 -20.87 -15.36 5.80
C ILE A 314 -21.26 -16.73 6.35
N ILE A 315 -20.42 -17.76 6.14
CA ILE A 315 -20.68 -19.13 6.61
C ILE A 315 -20.84 -19.17 8.13
N ASN A 316 -20.03 -18.40 8.85
CA ASN A 316 -20.09 -18.31 10.31
C ASN A 316 -21.11 -17.29 10.84
N LYS A 317 -22.00 -16.77 9.97
CA LYS A 317 -23.05 -15.77 10.32
C LYS A 317 -22.49 -14.51 11.01
N MET A 318 -21.24 -14.15 10.72
CA MET A 318 -20.58 -12.95 11.25
C MET A 318 -20.66 -11.77 10.26
N TYR A 319 -21.08 -12.02 9.02
CA TYR A 319 -21.28 -10.98 8.03
C TYR A 319 -22.49 -11.26 7.14
N LYS A 320 -23.21 -10.19 6.78
CA LYS A 320 -24.29 -10.24 5.80
C LYS A 320 -24.18 -9.03 4.88
N ILE A 321 -24.19 -9.29 3.58
CA ILE A 321 -24.22 -8.24 2.58
C ILE A 321 -25.61 -7.59 2.63
N SER A 322 -25.65 -6.28 2.87
CA SER A 322 -26.90 -5.53 2.86
C SER A 322 -27.35 -5.27 1.42
N GLN A 323 -28.67 -5.31 1.19
CA GLN A 323 -29.24 -4.94 -0.12
C GLN A 323 -28.93 -3.49 -0.49
N VAL A 324 -28.80 -2.61 0.50
CA VAL A 324 -28.36 -1.22 0.33
C VAL A 324 -26.93 -1.16 -0.22
N LEU A 325 -26.01 -1.98 0.31
CA LEU A 325 -24.64 -2.04 -0.21
C LEU A 325 -24.62 -2.49 -1.68
N LEU A 326 -25.38 -3.54 -2.04
CA LEU A 326 -25.45 -4.01 -3.43
C LEU A 326 -25.97 -2.92 -4.38
N LEU A 327 -27.05 -2.23 -4.00
CA LEU A 327 -27.59 -1.10 -4.79
C LEU A 327 -26.57 0.03 -4.90
N ASN A 328 -25.84 0.34 -3.83
CA ASN A 328 -24.83 1.39 -3.87
C ASN A 328 -23.62 0.99 -4.73
N ILE A 329 -23.20 -0.28 -4.73
CA ILE A 329 -22.14 -0.77 -5.63
C ILE A 329 -22.54 -0.54 -7.09
N VAL A 330 -23.79 -0.82 -7.47
CA VAL A 330 -24.28 -0.54 -8.83
C VAL A 330 -24.22 0.97 -9.13
N LYS A 331 -24.66 1.82 -8.20
CA LYS A 331 -24.56 3.29 -8.38
C LYS A 331 -23.13 3.77 -8.52
N ILE A 332 -22.22 3.24 -7.70
CA ILE A 332 -20.79 3.55 -7.75
C ILE A 332 -20.21 3.12 -9.09
N LEU A 333 -20.56 1.93 -9.59
CA LEU A 333 -20.12 1.44 -10.90
C LEU A 333 -20.62 2.34 -12.03
N VAL A 334 -21.90 2.74 -12.02
CA VAL A 334 -22.46 3.64 -13.03
C VAL A 334 -21.79 5.02 -12.99
N ALA A 335 -21.63 5.62 -11.81
CA ALA A 335 -20.94 6.91 -11.68
C ALA A 335 -19.47 6.81 -12.13
N THR A 336 -18.80 5.71 -11.79
CA THR A 336 -17.43 5.44 -12.24
C THR A 336 -17.38 5.29 -13.75
N LEU A 337 -18.35 4.60 -14.37
CA LEU A 337 -18.43 4.42 -15.82
C LEU A 337 -18.63 5.75 -16.55
N VAL A 338 -19.50 6.64 -16.04
CA VAL A 338 -19.68 7.98 -16.62
C VAL A 338 -18.38 8.79 -16.53
N MET A 339 -17.71 8.78 -15.37
CA MET A 339 -16.40 9.42 -15.21
C MET A 339 -15.35 8.82 -16.17
N SER A 340 -15.35 7.49 -16.33
CA SER A 340 -14.46 6.76 -17.23
C SER A 340 -14.62 7.18 -18.69
N ILE A 341 -15.85 7.39 -19.16
CA ILE A 341 -16.11 7.89 -20.53
C ILE A 341 -15.46 9.27 -20.72
N VAL A 342 -15.62 10.16 -19.74
CA VAL A 342 -15.05 11.50 -19.80
C VAL A 342 -13.51 11.46 -19.83
N LEU A 343 -12.91 10.62 -19.00
CA LEU A 343 -11.46 10.39 -19.01
C LEU A 343 -10.97 9.84 -20.35
N TYR A 344 -11.69 8.86 -20.92
CA TYR A 344 -11.33 8.25 -22.19
C TYR A 344 -11.40 9.25 -23.35
N LEU A 345 -12.48 10.04 -23.44
CA LEU A 345 -12.62 11.08 -24.46
C LEU A 345 -11.54 12.15 -24.35
N SER A 346 -11.17 12.51 -23.12
CA SER A 346 -10.14 13.50 -22.87
C SER A 346 -8.74 12.97 -23.21
N ASN A 347 -8.49 11.66 -23.12
CA ASN A 347 -7.17 11.07 -23.40
C ASN A 347 -6.64 11.41 -24.81
N TYR A 348 -7.52 11.60 -25.79
CA TYR A 348 -7.13 11.96 -27.17
C TYR A 348 -6.53 13.37 -27.32
N LEU A 349 -6.74 14.27 -26.36
CA LEU A 349 -6.30 15.67 -26.43
C LEU A 349 -4.86 15.89 -25.90
N SER A 350 -4.18 14.89 -25.34
CA SER A 350 -2.90 15.08 -24.64
C SER A 350 -1.63 14.87 -25.47
N VAL A 351 -1.74 14.47 -26.74
CA VAL A 351 -0.57 14.13 -27.57
C VAL A 351 0.20 15.42 -27.93
N GLY A 352 1.44 15.54 -27.43
CA GLY A 352 2.37 16.63 -27.78
C GLY A 352 2.57 17.73 -26.72
N LEU A 353 2.00 17.60 -25.52
CA LEU A 353 2.17 18.60 -24.45
C LEU A 353 3.57 18.58 -23.81
N PHE A 354 4.16 19.76 -23.57
CA PHE A 354 5.35 19.98 -22.75
C PHE A 354 5.13 19.63 -21.26
N PHE A 355 6.20 19.47 -20.47
CA PHE A 355 6.15 19.06 -19.05
C PHE A 355 5.11 19.84 -18.22
N LEU A 356 5.21 21.17 -18.19
CA LEU A 356 4.35 22.01 -17.34
C LEU A 356 2.89 21.93 -17.79
N THR A 357 2.66 21.84 -19.09
CA THR A 357 1.31 21.70 -19.64
C THR A 357 0.73 20.30 -19.36
N ARG A 358 1.55 19.24 -19.29
CA ARG A 358 1.10 17.91 -18.84
C ARG A 358 0.62 17.90 -17.39
N ILE A 359 1.32 18.60 -16.49
CA ILE A 359 0.89 18.71 -15.08
C ILE A 359 -0.45 19.42 -14.98
N VAL A 360 -0.57 20.60 -15.62
CA VAL A 360 -1.84 21.36 -15.63
C VAL A 360 -2.96 20.52 -16.25
N TYR A 361 -2.66 19.80 -17.33
CA TYR A 361 -3.60 18.91 -17.98
C TYR A 361 -4.07 17.76 -17.09
N LEU A 362 -3.14 17.09 -16.41
CA LEU A 362 -3.49 16.01 -15.47
C LEU A 362 -4.32 16.54 -14.29
N VAL A 363 -3.94 17.68 -13.72
CA VAL A 363 -4.68 18.30 -12.60
C VAL A 363 -6.09 18.70 -13.02
N THR A 364 -6.25 19.32 -14.19
CA THR A 364 -7.56 19.69 -14.73
C THR A 364 -8.41 18.46 -15.05
N LEU A 365 -7.83 17.40 -15.60
CA LEU A 365 -8.50 16.12 -15.81
C LEU A 365 -9.00 15.49 -14.52
N ILE A 366 -8.15 15.44 -13.50
CA ILE A 366 -8.53 14.90 -12.18
C ILE A 366 -9.65 15.74 -11.58
N ALA A 367 -9.53 17.08 -11.59
CA ALA A 367 -10.57 17.97 -11.07
C ALA A 367 -11.91 17.77 -11.78
N LEU A 368 -11.89 17.72 -13.11
CA LEU A 368 -13.09 17.49 -13.93
C LEU A 368 -13.71 16.12 -13.65
N SER A 369 -12.88 15.07 -13.53
CA SER A 369 -13.32 13.71 -13.22
C SER A 369 -13.97 13.62 -11.83
N VAL A 370 -13.37 14.28 -10.83
CA VAL A 370 -13.92 14.38 -9.48
C VAL A 370 -15.29 15.08 -9.50
N ILE A 371 -15.42 16.19 -10.23
CA ILE A 371 -16.69 16.92 -10.35
C ILE A 371 -17.76 16.04 -11.02
N VAL A 372 -17.44 15.39 -12.15
CA VAL A 372 -18.38 14.51 -12.86
C VAL A 372 -18.79 13.33 -11.98
N TYR A 373 -17.84 12.70 -11.31
CA TYR A 373 -18.09 11.55 -10.43
C TYR A 373 -19.00 11.90 -9.26
N PHE A 374 -18.67 12.97 -8.51
CA PHE A 374 -19.51 13.36 -7.37
C PHE A 374 -20.86 13.94 -7.80
N SER A 375 -20.94 14.61 -8.95
CA SER A 375 -22.23 15.10 -9.48
C SER A 375 -23.15 13.95 -9.90
N THR A 376 -22.62 12.94 -10.59
CA THR A 376 -23.38 11.74 -10.97
C THR A 376 -23.82 10.94 -9.75
N LEU A 377 -22.94 10.74 -8.76
CA LEU A 377 -23.32 10.15 -7.48
C LEU A 377 -24.42 10.96 -6.80
N TYR A 378 -24.27 12.29 -6.69
CA TYR A 378 -25.27 13.14 -6.06
C TYR A 378 -26.65 12.97 -6.71
N LEU A 379 -26.72 12.94 -8.04
CA LEU A 379 -27.96 12.70 -8.79
C LEU A 379 -28.53 11.30 -8.50
N MET A 380 -27.71 10.25 -8.48
CA MET A 380 -28.15 8.87 -8.19
C MET A 380 -28.57 8.65 -6.72
N PHE A 381 -28.05 9.46 -5.79
CA PHE A 381 -28.40 9.43 -4.37
C PHE A 381 -29.53 10.41 -4.01
N ARG A 382 -29.91 11.34 -4.89
CA ARG A 382 -30.94 12.37 -4.66
C ARG A 382 -32.32 11.81 -4.32
N GLY A 383 -32.66 10.61 -4.81
CA GLY A 383 -33.90 9.90 -4.44
C GLY A 383 -33.88 9.21 -3.06
N ASN A 384 -32.76 9.24 -2.34
CA ASN A 384 -32.54 8.49 -1.10
C ASN A 384 -31.70 9.31 -0.09
N LEU A 385 -31.93 10.62 0.00
CA LEU A 385 -31.18 11.59 0.83
C LEU A 385 -31.17 11.26 2.33
N ASN A 386 -32.09 10.43 2.83
CA ASN A 386 -32.04 9.92 4.21
C ASN A 386 -30.87 8.94 4.46
N ASN A 387 -30.32 8.29 3.43
CA ASN A 387 -29.13 7.43 3.56
C ASN A 387 -27.81 8.23 3.53
N LEU A 388 -27.83 9.48 3.04
CA LEU A 388 -26.67 10.38 3.11
C LEU A 388 -26.48 11.00 4.51
N LYS A 389 -27.53 11.06 5.34
CA LYS A 389 -27.40 11.41 6.77
C LYS A 389 -26.61 10.39 7.59
N TYR A 390 -26.34 9.22 7.00
CA TYR A 390 -25.50 8.17 7.56
C TYR A 390 -24.26 7.90 6.73
N VAL A 391 -23.89 8.76 5.78
CA VAL A 391 -22.53 8.81 5.19
C VAL A 391 -21.73 9.75 6.07
#